data_AF-A0A7Y3BC68-F1
#
_entry.id   AF-A0A7Y3BC68-F1
#
_cell.length_a   1.000
_cell.length_b   1.000
_cell.length_c   1.000
_cell.angle_alpha   90.00
_cell.angle_beta   90.00
_cell.angle_gamma   90.00
#
_symmetry.space_group_name_H-M   'P 1'
#
loop_
_entity.id
_entity.type
_entity.pdbx_description
1 polymer ?
#
loop_
_entity_poly.entity_id
_entity_poly.type
_entity_poly.pdbx_seq_one_letter_code
_entity_poly.pdbx_strand_id
1 'polypeptide(L)'
;RIEALDDREAVRRASALFALPQNSAEGAKLIWETADHVWSTLGDTSTDVNWYTKRATLSGVWASSVLYWLGDESPLANETMDFIDRRIDNVMQIEKAKTSLKKNPITKPLMDLKDTILSGVKAPDKTRFSNLPGSWNRPT
;
A
#
# COMPACT_ATOMS: atom_id res chain seq x y z
N ARG A 1 -27.69 -20.97 1.28
CA ARG A 1 -27.62 -19.50 1.28
C ARG A 1 -26.33 -19.14 0.52
N ILE A 2 -26.46 -18.65 -0.71
CA ILE A 2 -25.39 -18.45 -1.74
C ILE A 2 -24.49 -17.22 -1.41
N GLU A 3 -24.54 -16.74 -0.17
CA GLU A 3 -24.15 -15.36 0.19
C GLU A 3 -22.63 -15.11 0.35
N ALA A 4 -21.78 -16.10 0.08
CA ALA A 4 -20.33 -15.91 0.01
C ALA A 4 -19.75 -16.14 -1.40
N LEU A 5 -20.57 -16.59 -2.36
CA LEU A 5 -20.10 -16.99 -3.70
C LEU A 5 -19.94 -15.80 -4.66
N ASP A 6 -20.59 -14.66 -4.40
CA ASP A 6 -20.64 -13.55 -5.36
C ASP A 6 -19.46 -12.56 -5.25
N ASP A 7 -18.81 -12.46 -4.08
CA ASP A 7 -17.72 -11.48 -3.88
C ASP A 7 -16.40 -11.97 -4.51
N ARG A 8 -16.06 -13.25 -4.32
CA ARG A 8 -14.80 -13.81 -4.83
C ARG A 8 -14.73 -13.89 -6.35
N GLU A 9 -15.81 -14.32 -7.01
CA GLU A 9 -15.83 -14.39 -8.47
C GLU A 9 -15.84 -12.99 -9.10
N ALA A 10 -16.51 -12.01 -8.48
CA ALA A 10 -16.42 -10.61 -8.89
C ALA A 10 -14.98 -10.07 -8.75
N VAL A 11 -14.32 -10.31 -7.61
CA VAL A 11 -12.92 -9.90 -7.39
C VAL A 11 -11.98 -10.61 -8.37
N ARG A 12 -12.22 -11.88 -8.70
CA ARG A 12 -11.44 -12.62 -9.70
C ARG A 12 -11.57 -11.99 -11.09
N ARG A 13 -12.79 -11.67 -11.51
CA ARG A 13 -13.05 -11.01 -12.80
C ARG A 13 -12.49 -9.60 -12.85
N ALA A 14 -12.64 -8.83 -11.78
CA ALA A 14 -12.04 -7.50 -11.66
C ALA A 14 -10.51 -7.58 -11.76
N SER A 15 -9.88 -8.53 -11.05
CA SER A 15 -8.43 -8.74 -11.10
C SER A 15 -7.96 -9.08 -12.51
N ALA A 16 -8.68 -9.95 -13.23
CA ALA A 16 -8.40 -10.28 -14.63
C ALA A 16 -8.60 -9.06 -15.55
N LEU A 17 -9.66 -8.28 -15.37
CA LEU A 17 -9.94 -7.07 -16.14
C LEU A 17 -8.84 -6.03 -15.97
N PHE A 18 -8.39 -5.79 -14.74
CA PHE A 18 -7.34 -4.83 -14.41
C PHE A 18 -5.94 -5.34 -14.75
N ALA A 19 -5.75 -6.64 -14.97
CA ALA A 19 -4.48 -7.17 -15.50
C ALA A 19 -4.28 -6.85 -16.99
N LEU A 20 -5.35 -6.49 -17.73
CA LEU A 20 -5.23 -6.09 -19.13
C LEU A 20 -4.43 -4.77 -19.25
N PRO A 21 -3.49 -4.64 -20.20
CA PRO A 21 -2.60 -3.48 -20.29
C PRO A 21 -3.32 -2.13 -20.28
N GLN A 22 -4.45 -2.02 -20.98
CA GLN A 22 -5.26 -0.80 -21.06
C GLN A 22 -5.91 -0.38 -19.73
N ASN A 23 -6.10 -1.33 -18.81
CA ASN A 23 -6.72 -1.10 -17.50
C ASN A 23 -5.72 -1.17 -16.34
N SER A 24 -4.48 -1.61 -16.60
CA SER A 24 -3.46 -1.85 -15.58
C SER A 24 -3.14 -0.63 -14.73
N ALA A 25 -3.10 0.55 -15.34
CA ALA A 25 -2.90 1.81 -14.63
C ALA A 25 -4.05 2.10 -13.65
N GLU A 26 -5.30 1.85 -14.05
CA GLU A 26 -6.46 2.04 -13.16
C GLU A 26 -6.46 1.01 -12.03
N GLY A 27 -6.14 -0.25 -12.31
CA GLY A 27 -5.99 -1.28 -11.29
C GLY A 27 -4.92 -0.92 -10.25
N ALA A 28 -3.75 -0.45 -10.70
CA ALA A 28 -2.67 0.00 -9.82
C ALA A 28 -3.08 1.22 -8.98
N LYS A 29 -3.82 2.16 -9.57
CA LYS A 29 -4.37 3.34 -8.89
C LYS A 29 -5.37 2.94 -7.79
N LEU A 30 -6.30 2.03 -8.06
CA LEU A 30 -7.26 1.55 -7.07
C LEU A 30 -6.57 0.90 -5.85
N ILE A 31 -5.53 0.09 -6.10
CA ILE A 31 -4.72 -0.50 -5.03
C ILE A 31 -4.00 0.59 -4.24
N TRP A 32 -3.40 1.57 -4.94
CA TRP A 32 -2.73 2.70 -4.30
C TRP A 32 -3.66 3.53 -3.41
N GLU A 33 -4.85 3.87 -3.92
CA GLU A 33 -5.86 4.64 -3.17
C GLU A 33 -6.37 3.85 -1.96
N THR A 34 -6.49 2.53 -2.06
CA THR A 34 -6.81 1.66 -0.92
C THR A 34 -5.74 1.78 0.17
N ALA A 35 -4.46 1.65 -0.21
CA ALA A 35 -3.35 1.79 0.74
C ALA A 35 -3.24 3.21 1.32
N ASP A 36 -3.45 4.25 0.51
CA ASP A 36 -3.50 5.64 0.96
C ASP A 36 -4.63 5.86 1.96
N HIS A 37 -5.81 5.28 1.70
CA HIS A 37 -6.95 5.37 2.61
C HIS A 37 -6.64 4.72 3.95
N VAL A 38 -6.11 3.48 3.96
CA VAL A 38 -5.72 2.78 5.20
C VAL A 38 -4.69 3.58 6.01
N TRP A 39 -3.63 4.09 5.38
CA TRP A 39 -2.64 4.89 6.12
C TRP A 39 -3.21 6.24 6.59
N SER A 40 -4.09 6.86 5.81
CA SER A 40 -4.72 8.12 6.19
C SER A 40 -5.68 7.93 7.36
N THR A 41 -6.46 6.83 7.39
CA THR A 41 -7.37 6.53 8.51
C THR A 41 -6.62 6.13 9.77
N LEU A 42 -5.43 5.52 9.64
CA LEU A 42 -4.51 5.26 10.75
C LEU A 42 -3.73 6.50 11.21
N GLY A 43 -3.93 7.67 10.60
CA GLY A 43 -3.33 8.93 11.03
C GLY A 43 -1.86 9.11 10.62
N ASP A 44 -1.42 8.51 9.51
CA ASP A 44 -0.06 8.72 8.99
C ASP A 44 0.21 10.21 8.67
N THR A 45 1.20 10.81 9.34
CA THR A 45 1.61 12.22 9.18
C THR A 45 2.86 12.37 8.31
N SER A 46 3.25 11.33 7.56
CA SER A 46 4.48 11.36 6.74
C SER A 46 4.35 12.36 5.60
N THR A 47 5.33 13.25 5.41
CA THR A 47 5.33 14.26 4.34
C THR A 47 6.48 14.11 3.35
N ASP A 48 7.39 13.18 3.60
CA ASP A 48 8.60 12.93 2.83
C ASP A 48 8.49 11.61 2.04
N VAL A 49 9.63 11.05 1.64
CA VAL A 49 9.73 9.76 0.96
C VAL A 49 9.00 8.63 1.70
N ASN A 50 8.88 8.69 3.05
CA ASN A 50 8.18 7.67 3.81
C ASN A 50 6.70 7.59 3.43
N TRP A 51 6.09 8.70 3.02
CA TRP A 51 4.70 8.73 2.54
C TRP A 51 4.50 7.75 1.37
N TYR A 52 5.44 7.78 0.42
CA TYR A 52 5.43 6.90 -0.76
C TYR A 52 5.78 5.47 -0.39
N THR A 53 6.83 5.25 0.42
CA THR A 53 7.30 3.89 0.71
C THR A 53 6.28 3.11 1.53
N LYS A 54 5.61 3.75 2.51
CA LYS A 54 4.56 3.09 3.31
C LYS A 54 3.40 2.61 2.44
N ARG A 55 2.95 3.45 1.50
CA ARG A 55 1.85 3.14 0.56
C ARG A 55 2.26 2.07 -0.43
N ALA A 56 3.43 2.21 -1.05
CA ALA A 56 3.96 1.22 -1.98
C ALA A 56 4.08 -0.18 -1.33
N THR A 57 4.63 -0.24 -0.11
CA THR A 57 4.76 -1.50 0.62
C THR A 57 3.40 -2.09 0.97
N LEU A 58 2.46 -1.29 1.50
CA LEU A 58 1.12 -1.78 1.81
C LEU A 58 0.34 -2.23 0.57
N SER A 59 0.47 -1.52 -0.55
CA SER A 59 -0.10 -1.93 -1.84
C SER A 59 0.39 -3.31 -2.27
N GLY A 60 1.68 -3.61 -2.09
CA GLY A 60 2.25 -4.93 -2.38
C GLY A 60 1.70 -6.03 -1.46
N VAL A 61 1.58 -5.75 -0.16
CA VAL A 61 0.96 -6.67 0.81
C VAL A 61 -0.50 -6.93 0.44
N TRP A 62 -1.28 -5.88 0.19
CA TRP A 62 -2.68 -5.97 -0.17
C TRP A 62 -2.91 -6.77 -1.45
N ALA A 63 -2.25 -6.38 -2.55
CA ALA A 63 -2.44 -7.03 -3.85
C ALA A 63 -2.05 -8.52 -3.80
N SER A 64 -0.94 -8.86 -3.15
CA SER A 64 -0.53 -10.26 -3.02
C SER A 64 -1.46 -11.07 -2.11
N SER A 65 -2.01 -10.45 -1.05
CA SER A 65 -2.96 -11.11 -0.14
C SER A 65 -4.29 -11.38 -0.83
N VAL A 66 -4.80 -10.44 -1.62
CA VAL A 66 -6.01 -10.64 -2.43
C VAL A 66 -5.80 -11.78 -3.44
N LEU A 67 -4.67 -11.79 -4.14
CA LEU A 67 -4.36 -12.86 -5.10
C LEU A 67 -4.25 -14.24 -4.44
N TYR A 68 -3.63 -14.32 -3.25
CA TYR A 68 -3.58 -15.55 -2.47
C TYR A 68 -4.98 -16.00 -2.05
N TRP A 69 -5.77 -15.07 -1.50
CA TRP A 69 -7.14 -15.30 -1.05
C TRP A 69 -8.06 -15.81 -2.16
N LEU A 70 -7.87 -15.39 -3.41
CA LEU A 70 -8.66 -15.87 -4.56
C LEU A 70 -8.48 -17.37 -4.85
N GLY A 71 -7.37 -17.97 -4.40
CA GLY A 71 -7.08 -19.40 -4.52
C GLY A 71 -7.17 -20.18 -3.21
N ASP A 72 -7.50 -19.52 -2.09
CA ASP A 72 -7.55 -20.15 -0.78
C ASP A 72 -8.90 -20.89 -0.56
N GLU A 73 -8.84 -22.22 -0.49
CA GLU A 73 -9.98 -23.11 -0.22
C GLU A 73 -10.10 -23.52 1.26
N SER A 74 -9.22 -23.02 2.13
CA SER A 74 -9.23 -23.36 3.55
C SER A 74 -10.46 -22.78 4.27
N PRO A 75 -10.93 -23.43 5.36
CA PRO A 75 -12.04 -22.91 6.15
C PRO A 75 -11.74 -21.51 6.67
N LEU A 76 -12.68 -20.58 6.48
CA LEU A 76 -12.58 -19.18 6.92
C LEU A 76 -11.33 -18.42 6.41
N ALA A 77 -10.71 -18.90 5.32
CA ALA A 77 -9.49 -18.33 4.74
C ALA A 77 -8.29 -18.26 5.72
N ASN A 78 -8.14 -19.29 6.57
CA ASN A 78 -7.04 -19.37 7.53
C ASN A 78 -5.66 -19.32 6.86
N GLU A 79 -5.49 -19.97 5.70
CA GLU A 79 -4.20 -19.92 4.98
C GLU A 79 -3.87 -18.51 4.45
N THR A 80 -4.90 -17.74 4.07
CA THR A 80 -4.75 -16.32 3.73
C THR A 80 -4.27 -15.52 4.93
N MET A 81 -4.81 -15.77 6.12
CA MET A 81 -4.37 -15.10 7.36
C MET A 81 -2.89 -15.39 7.64
N ASP A 82 -2.48 -16.65 7.57
CA ASP A 82 -1.07 -17.04 7.71
C ASP A 82 -0.18 -16.40 6.63
N PHE A 83 -0.71 -16.25 5.40
CA PHE A 83 0.00 -15.57 4.32
C PHE A 83 0.21 -14.09 4.63
N ILE A 84 -0.83 -13.41 5.12
CA ILE A 84 -0.75 -12.01 5.53
C ILE A 84 0.33 -11.82 6.60
N ASP A 85 0.36 -12.68 7.63
CA ASP A 85 1.38 -12.62 8.68
C ASP A 85 2.80 -12.73 8.10
N ARG A 86 3.04 -13.67 7.18
CA ARG A 86 4.33 -13.78 6.47
C ARG A 86 4.66 -12.55 5.64
N ARG A 87 3.66 -11.87 5.06
CA ARG A 87 3.87 -10.62 4.30
C ARG A 87 4.21 -9.46 5.24
N ILE A 88 3.57 -9.37 6.39
CA ILE A 88 3.89 -8.37 7.43
C ILE A 88 5.32 -8.61 7.95
N ASP A 89 5.71 -9.85 8.18
CA ASP A 89 7.09 -10.19 8.57
C ASP A 89 8.12 -9.75 7.53
N ASN A 90 7.81 -9.92 6.24
CA ASN A 90 8.68 -9.42 5.17
C ASN A 90 8.82 -7.89 5.20
N VAL A 91 7.75 -7.14 5.52
CA VAL A 91 7.83 -5.68 5.72
C VAL A 91 8.81 -5.36 6.85
N MET A 92 8.74 -6.09 7.97
CA MET A 92 9.65 -5.90 9.09
C MET A 92 11.10 -6.21 8.72
N GLN A 93 11.34 -7.20 7.85
CA GLN A 93 12.69 -7.48 7.33
C GLN A 93 13.23 -6.33 6.48
N ILE A 94 12.40 -5.72 5.64
CA ILE A 94 12.78 -4.54 4.84
C ILE A 94 13.18 -3.38 5.76
N GLU A 95 12.40 -3.11 6.81
CA GLU A 95 12.72 -2.04 7.77
C GLU A 95 14.01 -2.31 8.55
N LYS A 96 14.24 -3.57 8.94
CA LYS A 96 15.53 -4.00 9.55
C LYS A 96 16.69 -3.79 8.58
N ALA A 97 16.55 -4.20 7.31
CA ALA A 97 17.59 -4.04 6.30
C ALA A 97 17.91 -2.56 6.04
N LYS A 98 16.89 -1.71 5.89
CA LYS A 98 17.06 -0.24 5.77
C LYS A 98 17.83 0.34 6.95
N THR A 99 17.44 -0.07 8.16
CA THR A 99 18.10 0.38 9.40
C THR A 99 19.57 -0.07 9.44
N SER A 100 19.85 -1.32 9.07
CA SER A 100 21.21 -1.86 9.02
C SER A 100 22.08 -1.13 7.99
N LEU A 101 21.55 -0.80 6.81
CA LEU A 101 22.26 -0.02 5.79
C LEU A 101 22.58 1.41 6.25
N LYS A 102 21.68 2.06 6.99
CA LYS A 102 21.93 3.39 7.57
C LYS A 102 22.98 3.36 8.70
N LYS A 103 23.08 2.25 9.43
CA LYS A 103 24.04 2.08 10.53
C LYS A 103 25.44 1.66 10.08
N ASN A 104 25.56 1.00 8.92
CA ASN A 104 26.85 0.51 8.44
C ASN A 104 27.73 1.68 7.91
N PRO A 105 28.95 1.88 8.45
CA PRO A 105 29.85 2.97 8.06
C PRO A 105 30.20 3.00 6.57
N ILE A 106 30.19 1.85 5.89
CA ILE A 106 30.54 1.74 4.47
C ILE A 106 29.39 2.27 3.58
N THR A 107 28.15 1.96 3.93
CA THR A 107 26.96 2.32 3.13
C THR A 107 26.35 3.65 3.53
N LYS A 108 26.69 4.17 4.72
CA LYS A 108 26.16 5.42 5.26
C LYS A 108 26.36 6.63 4.32
N PRO A 109 27.54 6.90 3.75
CA PRO A 109 27.73 8.06 2.86
C PRO A 109 26.83 8.03 1.62
N LEU A 110 26.58 6.83 1.07
CA LEU A 110 25.67 6.64 -0.07
C LEU A 110 24.20 6.88 0.34
N MET A 111 23.79 6.41 1.52
CA MET A 111 22.43 6.61 2.01
C MET A 111 22.15 8.08 2.34
N ASP A 112 23.13 8.78 2.91
CA ASP A 112 23.02 10.22 3.20
C ASP A 112 22.93 11.05 1.89
N LEU A 113 23.67 10.65 0.85
CA LEU A 113 23.55 11.24 -0.48
C LEU A 113 22.15 11.01 -1.08
N LYS A 114 21.61 9.79 -0.97
CA LYS A 114 20.24 9.48 -1.40
C LYS A 114 19.23 10.37 -0.69
N ASP A 115 19.33 10.50 0.63
CA ASP A 115 18.41 11.31 1.43
C ASP A 115 18.49 12.79 1.01
N THR A 116 19.67 13.28 0.63
CA THR A 116 19.87 14.65 0.10
C THR A 116 19.20 14.84 -1.27
N ILE A 117 19.34 13.89 -2.19
CA ILE A 117 18.71 13.97 -3.52
C ILE A 117 17.18 13.91 -3.39
N LEU A 118 16.68 13.12 -2.45
CA LEU A 118 15.25 12.92 -2.25
C LEU A 118 14.60 13.93 -1.29
N SER A 119 15.35 14.88 -0.73
CA SER A 119 14.80 15.87 0.22
C SER A 119 13.74 16.79 -0.41
N GLY A 120 13.74 16.92 -1.73
CA GLY A 120 12.73 17.65 -2.49
C GLY A 120 11.43 16.88 -2.71
N VAL A 121 11.41 15.57 -2.48
CA VAL A 121 10.21 14.73 -2.64
C VAL A 121 9.28 14.98 -1.46
N LYS A 122 8.08 15.44 -1.76
CA LYS A 122 7.03 15.71 -0.77
C LYS A 122 5.75 14.99 -1.13
N ALA A 123 5.01 14.60 -0.10
CA ALA A 123 3.65 14.11 -0.24
C ALA A 123 2.76 15.18 -0.93
N PRO A 124 1.74 14.76 -1.68
CA PRO A 124 0.78 15.69 -2.30
C PRO A 124 -0.01 16.45 -1.22
N ASP A 125 -0.20 17.75 -1.44
CA ASP A 125 -0.98 18.61 -0.56
C ASP A 125 -2.49 18.35 -0.74
N LYS A 126 -3.06 17.59 0.19
CA LYS A 126 -4.51 17.29 0.23
C LYS A 126 -5.36 18.50 0.64
N THR A 127 -4.75 19.54 1.23
CA THR A 127 -5.46 20.76 1.67
C THR A 127 -5.57 21.82 0.59
N ARG A 128 -4.84 21.66 -0.53
CA ARG A 128 -4.84 22.61 -1.67
C ARG A 128 -6.22 22.95 -2.22
N PHE A 129 -7.19 22.04 -2.08
CA PHE A 129 -8.57 22.23 -2.56
C PHE A 129 -9.59 22.42 -1.43
N SER A 130 -9.15 22.44 -0.16
CA SER A 130 -10.02 22.61 1.01
C SER A 130 -10.63 24.01 1.15
N ASN A 131 -10.06 25.00 0.46
CA ASN A 131 -10.56 26.37 0.39
C ASN A 131 -11.33 26.67 -0.91
N LEU A 132 -11.60 25.66 -1.73
CA LEU A 132 -12.45 25.84 -2.91
C LEU A 132 -13.93 25.76 -2.52
N PRO A 133 -14.78 26.64 -3.10
CA PRO A 133 -16.22 26.58 -2.87
C PRO A 133 -16.75 25.20 -3.31
N GLY A 134 -17.51 24.55 -2.43
CA GLY A 134 -18.04 23.19 -2.63
C GLY A 134 -17.28 22.06 -1.91
N SER A 135 -16.22 22.38 -1.16
CA SER A 135 -15.58 21.41 -0.27
C SER A 135 -16.43 21.15 0.99
N TRP A 136 -16.72 19.88 1.26
CA TRP A 136 -17.40 19.46 2.49
C TRP A 136 -16.34 19.13 3.55
N ASN A 137 -16.07 20.08 4.44
CA ASN A 137 -15.23 19.80 5.62
C ASN A 137 -16.06 18.99 6.63
N ARG A 138 -15.60 17.78 6.98
CA ARG A 138 -16.22 17.00 8.06
C ARG A 138 -15.96 17.73 9.39
N PRO A 139 -16.99 18.03 10.20
CA PRO A 139 -16.77 18.59 11.54
C PRO A 139 -16.04 17.56 12.41
N THR A 140 -15.03 18.04 13.14
CA THR A 140 -14.25 17.30 14.15
C THR A 140 -15.09 16.95 15.36
#